data_AF-A0A024G063-F1
#
_entry.id   AF-A0A024G063-F1
#
_cell.length_a   1.000
_cell.length_b   1.000
_cell.length_c   1.000
_cell.angle_alpha   90.00
_cell.angle_beta   90.00
_cell.angle_gamma   90.00
#
_symmetry.space_group_name_H-M   'P 1'
#
loop_
_entity.id
_entity.type
_entity.pdbx_description
1 polymer ?
#
loop_
_entity_poly.entity_id
_entity_poly.type
_entity_poly.pdbx_seq_one_letter_code
_entity_poly.pdbx_strand_id
1 'polypeptide(L)'
;MGIKSLMLGILPFVSGSDVSEYFWKRTRETGTEKFFTKVNSRARSTKQKKCAFFNMEGTLVDADLASSVFAYQVRMLDFAFVSKDVPTLFGLGPAKGWCTPTVVQWKDADRVVKVDFEILLSEIETMFATYMAMSASERASSGKYQIRLKTLIAVWGNLSLAHMQNEDVIEDCRYLSKTFRYRLLYGMSMEKRKEMMENVLREKPSQRADSYIYDGISVEIPTSNPAVYEEQKALLAVLKKAKVISFVISDMATPYLDTLITYYKLDILSEYAQGTFDDKNMLAVDGYTNYGEGKKRTMQDIMKTHSCTAFFASGDSIGDYEILQFVLDNGGFVFVQKGLEFDEKLNFGTGNPESVRIQEVTVQPPSWINKDASVHKAI
;
A
#
# COMPACT_ATOMS: atom_id res chain seq x y z
N MET A 1 -20.27 -17.59 53.15
CA MET A 1 -20.27 -16.61 52.04
C MET A 1 -18.88 -16.55 51.39
N GLY A 2 -18.47 -17.56 50.60
CA GLY A 2 -17.11 -17.58 50.03
C GLY A 2 -16.93 -18.36 48.72
N ILE A 3 -17.97 -18.99 48.19
CA ILE A 3 -17.88 -19.84 46.98
C ILE A 3 -18.37 -19.11 45.71
N LYS A 4 -19.12 -18.00 45.84
CA LYS A 4 -19.61 -17.23 44.68
C LYS A 4 -18.54 -16.36 44.00
N SER A 5 -17.43 -16.06 44.67
CA SER A 5 -16.34 -15.24 44.12
C SER A 5 -15.30 -16.06 43.33
N LEU A 6 -15.32 -17.39 43.42
CA LEU A 6 -14.37 -18.25 42.68
C LEU A 6 -14.83 -18.52 41.24
N MET A 7 -16.14 -18.50 40.97
CA MET A 7 -16.69 -18.73 39.62
C MET A 7 -16.44 -17.57 38.66
N LEU A 8 -16.31 -16.33 39.15
CA LEU A 8 -16.00 -15.16 38.32
C LEU A 8 -14.51 -15.04 37.95
N GLY A 9 -13.62 -15.74 38.66
CA GLY A 9 -12.18 -15.79 38.36
C GLY A 9 -11.79 -16.79 37.26
N ILE A 10 -12.70 -17.69 36.87
CA ILE A 10 -12.45 -18.76 35.87
C ILE A 10 -13.11 -18.41 34.52
N LEU A 11 -13.91 -17.34 34.47
CA LEU A 11 -14.73 -16.96 33.33
C LEU A 11 -14.04 -16.28 32.12
N PRO A 12 -12.74 -15.92 32.08
CA PRO A 12 -12.11 -15.55 30.81
C PRO A 12 -11.60 -16.75 29.99
N PHE A 13 -11.71 -17.99 30.49
CA PHE A 13 -11.23 -19.18 29.75
C PHE A 13 -12.29 -19.85 28.85
N VAL A 14 -13.54 -19.39 28.87
CA VAL A 14 -14.65 -20.03 28.13
C VAL A 14 -15.39 -19.00 27.27
N SER A 15 -14.70 -18.40 26.30
CA SER A 15 -15.32 -17.83 25.09
C SER A 15 -14.29 -17.43 24.04
N GLY A 16 -13.16 -18.14 23.96
CA GLY A 16 -12.34 -18.11 22.77
C GLY A 16 -13.04 -18.87 21.68
N SER A 17 -14.00 -18.25 20.97
CA SER A 17 -14.42 -18.75 19.66
C SER A 17 -13.13 -19.10 18.90
N ASP A 18 -12.98 -20.35 18.46
CA ASP A 18 -11.73 -20.81 17.88
C ASP A 18 -11.41 -19.85 16.72
N VAL A 19 -10.24 -19.19 16.75
CA VAL A 19 -9.77 -18.32 15.65
C VAL A 19 -9.95 -19.00 14.29
N SER A 20 -9.81 -20.33 14.28
CA SER A 20 -10.10 -21.17 13.12
C SER A 20 -11.57 -21.14 12.71
N GLU A 21 -12.52 -21.25 13.65
CA GLU A 21 -13.95 -21.17 13.38
C GLU A 21 -14.35 -19.82 12.78
N TYR A 22 -13.80 -18.72 13.29
CA TYR A 22 -14.04 -17.38 12.72
C TYR A 22 -13.56 -17.29 11.27
N PHE A 23 -12.34 -17.76 10.99
CA PHE A 23 -11.79 -17.81 9.64
C PHE A 23 -12.62 -18.71 8.71
N TRP A 24 -12.98 -19.92 9.16
CA TRP A 24 -13.79 -20.85 8.36
C TRP A 24 -15.19 -20.33 8.09
N LYS A 25 -15.80 -19.62 9.04
CA LYS A 25 -17.11 -18.99 8.85
C LYS A 25 -17.05 -17.92 7.75
N ARG A 26 -15.99 -17.12 7.69
CA ARG A 26 -15.82 -16.08 6.66
C ARG A 26 -15.50 -16.64 5.28
N THR A 27 -14.85 -17.79 5.22
CA THR A 27 -14.32 -18.32 3.96
C THR A 27 -15.19 -19.39 3.30
N ARG A 28 -16.17 -19.97 4.01
CA ARG A 28 -16.97 -21.15 3.62
C ARG A 28 -17.59 -21.15 2.21
N GLU A 29 -17.87 -19.99 1.65
CA GLU A 29 -18.56 -19.84 0.35
C GLU A 29 -17.66 -19.22 -0.73
N THR A 30 -16.40 -18.98 -0.40
CA THR A 30 -15.40 -18.48 -1.35
C THR A 30 -14.85 -19.63 -2.20
N GLY A 31 -15.03 -20.88 -1.79
CA GLY A 31 -14.45 -22.05 -2.45
C GLY A 31 -12.96 -22.20 -2.15
N THR A 32 -12.47 -21.63 -1.05
CA THR A 32 -11.06 -21.66 -0.62
C THR A 32 -10.80 -22.76 0.43
N GLU A 33 -11.81 -23.51 0.82
CA GLU A 33 -11.81 -24.37 2.00
C GLU A 33 -10.79 -25.51 1.84
N LYS A 34 -10.79 -26.15 0.67
CA LYS A 34 -9.83 -27.23 0.35
C LYS A 34 -8.38 -26.74 0.41
N PHE A 35 -8.11 -25.57 -0.17
CA PHE A 35 -6.79 -24.95 -0.17
C PHE A 35 -6.33 -24.65 1.26
N PHE A 36 -7.12 -23.92 2.04
CA PHE A 36 -6.73 -23.55 3.40
C PHE A 36 -6.71 -24.74 4.37
N THR A 37 -7.46 -25.81 4.09
CA THR A 37 -7.41 -27.03 4.89
C THR A 37 -6.03 -27.67 4.76
N LYS A 38 -5.48 -27.68 3.53
CA LYS A 38 -4.14 -28.16 3.25
C LYS A 38 -3.05 -27.23 3.81
N VAL A 39 -3.24 -25.92 3.70
CA VAL A 39 -2.35 -24.93 4.34
C VAL A 39 -2.28 -25.19 5.85
N ASN A 40 -3.42 -25.25 6.54
CA ASN A 40 -3.45 -25.42 8.00
C ASN A 40 -2.93 -26.79 8.45
N SER A 41 -3.23 -27.87 7.72
CA SER A 41 -2.71 -29.21 8.06
C SER A 41 -1.19 -29.27 7.91
N ARG A 42 -0.65 -28.72 6.81
CA ARG A 42 0.79 -28.72 6.58
C ARG A 42 1.52 -27.74 7.49
N ALA A 43 0.92 -26.60 7.84
CA ALA A 43 1.49 -25.65 8.80
C ALA A 43 1.83 -26.33 10.14
N ARG A 44 1.00 -27.27 10.60
CA ARG A 44 1.16 -27.99 11.88
C ARG A 44 2.08 -29.23 11.80
N SER A 45 2.39 -29.73 10.60
CA SER A 45 3.03 -31.04 10.41
C SER A 45 4.56 -31.08 10.60
N THR A 46 5.26 -29.96 10.55
CA THR A 46 6.74 -29.94 10.56
C THR A 46 7.29 -29.19 11.78
N LYS A 47 8.42 -29.66 12.31
CA LYS A 47 9.15 -28.95 13.37
C LYS A 47 9.92 -27.72 12.88
N GLN A 48 10.17 -27.62 11.56
CA GLN A 48 10.88 -26.50 10.97
C GLN A 48 10.07 -25.21 11.09
N LYS A 49 10.75 -24.11 11.41
CA LYS A 49 10.18 -22.77 11.47
C LYS A 49 9.74 -22.32 10.07
N LYS A 50 8.54 -21.77 9.98
CA LYS A 50 7.90 -21.38 8.73
C LYS A 50 7.64 -19.88 8.71
N CYS A 51 7.79 -19.29 7.54
CA CYS A 51 7.49 -17.89 7.27
C CYS A 51 6.41 -17.76 6.20
N ALA A 52 5.50 -16.82 6.40
CA ALA A 52 4.50 -16.39 5.45
C ALA A 52 4.78 -14.95 5.03
N PHE A 53 4.65 -14.65 3.74
CA PHE A 53 4.99 -13.33 3.19
C PHE A 53 3.75 -12.71 2.55
N PHE A 54 3.46 -11.46 2.87
CA PHE A 54 2.28 -10.75 2.39
C PHE A 54 2.69 -9.44 1.73
N ASN A 55 2.06 -9.13 0.60
CA ASN A 55 1.96 -7.73 0.17
C ASN A 55 0.98 -6.96 1.10
N MET A 56 1.07 -5.63 1.16
CA MET A 56 0.17 -4.81 1.98
C MET A 56 -1.01 -4.29 1.14
N GLU A 57 -0.75 -3.32 0.28
CA GLU A 57 -1.70 -2.74 -0.68
C GLU A 57 -2.20 -3.80 -1.67
N GLY A 58 -3.50 -3.80 -1.97
CA GLY A 58 -4.16 -4.82 -2.81
C GLY A 58 -4.27 -6.23 -2.20
N THR A 59 -3.58 -6.50 -1.09
CA THR A 59 -3.54 -7.82 -0.43
C THR A 59 -4.10 -7.81 0.99
N LEU A 60 -3.44 -7.20 1.97
CA LEU A 60 -3.96 -7.09 3.35
C LEU A 60 -4.98 -5.96 3.48
N VAL A 61 -4.76 -4.88 2.73
CA VAL A 61 -5.68 -3.75 2.54
C VAL A 61 -5.96 -3.53 1.06
N ASP A 62 -7.07 -2.89 0.71
CA ASP A 62 -7.52 -2.72 -0.68
C ASP A 62 -6.86 -1.56 -1.45
N ALA A 63 -6.24 -0.62 -0.75
CA ALA A 63 -5.68 0.59 -1.34
C ALA A 63 -4.32 0.99 -0.74
N ASP A 64 -3.67 1.94 -1.38
CA ASP A 64 -2.42 2.55 -0.94
C ASP A 64 -2.66 3.74 0.01
N LEU A 65 -2.07 3.72 1.21
CA LEU A 65 -2.15 4.82 2.17
C LEU A 65 -1.39 6.07 1.70
N ALA A 66 -0.32 5.91 0.91
CA ALA A 66 0.49 7.04 0.45
C ALA A 66 -0.34 7.99 -0.44
N SER A 67 -1.27 7.45 -1.22
CA SER A 67 -2.23 8.23 -2.01
C SER A 67 -3.14 9.10 -1.13
N SER A 68 -3.78 8.52 -0.10
CA SER A 68 -4.67 9.25 0.80
C SER A 68 -3.92 10.29 1.64
N VAL A 69 -2.69 9.97 2.07
CA VAL A 69 -1.82 10.92 2.78
C VAL A 69 -1.38 12.05 1.87
N PHE A 70 -1.02 11.77 0.62
CA PHE A 70 -0.71 12.80 -0.37
C PHE A 70 -1.91 13.72 -0.60
N ALA A 71 -3.11 13.18 -0.79
CA ALA A 71 -4.35 13.98 -0.90
C ALA A 71 -4.55 14.88 0.32
N TYR A 72 -4.39 14.33 1.52
CA TYR A 72 -4.48 15.09 2.77
C TYR A 72 -3.47 16.24 2.82
N GLN A 73 -2.21 15.97 2.50
CA GLN A 73 -1.16 17.00 2.49
C GLN A 73 -1.46 18.12 1.50
N VAL A 74 -1.89 17.78 0.28
CA VAL A 74 -2.30 18.79 -0.72
C VAL A 74 -3.48 19.60 -0.19
N ARG A 75 -4.55 18.94 0.24
CA ARG A 75 -5.77 19.59 0.74
C ARG A 75 -5.51 20.51 1.93
N MET A 76 -4.63 20.12 2.84
CA MET A 76 -4.31 20.89 4.05
C MET A 76 -3.15 21.86 3.89
N LEU A 77 -2.36 21.74 2.81
CA LEU A 77 -1.06 22.41 2.64
C LEU A 77 -0.15 22.21 3.87
N ASP A 78 -0.22 21.05 4.53
CA ASP A 78 0.59 20.72 5.70
C ASP A 78 1.90 20.08 5.27
N PHE A 79 2.94 20.92 5.22
CA PHE A 79 4.30 20.57 4.84
C PHE A 79 5.27 21.06 5.92
N ALA A 80 6.40 20.37 6.08
CA ALA A 80 7.47 20.82 6.98
C ALA A 80 8.72 21.35 6.26
N PHE A 81 8.80 21.17 4.94
CA PHE A 81 9.86 21.74 4.13
C PHE A 81 9.64 23.23 3.89
N VAL A 82 10.72 23.95 3.61
CA VAL A 82 10.71 25.40 3.37
C VAL A 82 10.92 25.70 1.89
N SER A 83 10.76 26.97 1.50
CA SER A 83 10.85 27.40 0.10
C SER A 83 12.16 26.97 -0.60
N LYS A 84 13.30 26.95 0.11
CA LYS A 84 14.59 26.49 -0.46
C LYS A 84 14.63 25.00 -0.81
N ASP A 85 13.72 24.19 -0.27
CA ASP A 85 13.70 22.74 -0.51
C ASP A 85 12.85 22.39 -1.75
N VAL A 86 11.99 23.30 -2.20
CA VAL A 86 11.03 23.08 -3.30
C VAL A 86 11.70 22.62 -4.60
N PRO A 87 12.80 23.23 -5.09
CA PRO A 87 13.45 22.78 -6.32
C PRO A 87 13.90 21.32 -6.24
N THR A 88 14.44 20.89 -5.09
CA THR A 88 14.91 19.52 -4.88
C THR A 88 13.75 18.53 -4.77
N LEU A 89 12.67 18.90 -4.08
CA LEU A 89 11.52 18.02 -3.84
C LEU A 89 10.70 17.82 -5.12
N PHE A 90 10.33 18.92 -5.76
CA PHE A 90 9.44 18.94 -6.93
C PHE A 90 10.20 18.76 -8.24
N GLY A 91 11.40 19.31 -8.38
CA GLY A 91 12.28 19.07 -9.52
C GLY A 91 12.91 17.67 -9.52
N LEU A 92 12.56 16.84 -8.54
CA LEU A 92 12.97 15.45 -8.37
C LEU A 92 14.45 15.24 -8.04
N GLY A 93 15.20 16.31 -7.78
CA GLY A 93 16.56 16.26 -7.22
C GLY A 93 17.58 15.69 -8.21
N PRO A 94 18.57 14.90 -7.77
CA PRO A 94 19.59 14.29 -8.63
C PRO A 94 19.06 13.05 -9.39
N ALA A 95 17.75 12.98 -9.65
CA ALA A 95 17.17 11.92 -10.46
C ALA A 95 17.86 11.89 -11.83
N LYS A 96 17.99 10.69 -12.41
CA LYS A 96 18.46 10.56 -13.80
C LYS A 96 17.55 11.43 -14.68
N GLY A 97 18.12 12.19 -15.61
CA GLY A 97 17.36 13.19 -16.37
C GLY A 97 16.12 12.64 -17.08
N TRP A 98 16.13 11.37 -17.48
CA TRP A 98 14.97 10.72 -18.11
C TRP A 98 13.85 10.31 -17.14
N CYS A 99 14.06 10.35 -15.81
CA CYS A 99 13.01 10.21 -14.81
C CYS A 99 12.32 11.52 -14.46
N THR A 100 12.88 12.65 -14.88
CA THR A 100 12.26 13.97 -14.73
C THR A 100 11.57 14.33 -16.04
N PRO A 101 10.24 14.52 -16.04
CA PRO A 101 9.56 14.94 -17.25
C PRO A 101 10.01 16.34 -17.67
N THR A 102 10.23 16.54 -18.97
CA THR A 102 10.46 17.89 -19.54
C THR A 102 9.14 18.47 -20.07
N VAL A 103 8.46 17.72 -20.93
CA VAL A 103 7.13 18.07 -21.45
C VAL A 103 6.25 16.83 -21.36
N VAL A 104 5.13 16.92 -20.65
CA VAL A 104 4.17 15.83 -20.56
C VAL A 104 2.98 16.12 -21.46
N GLN A 105 2.65 15.15 -22.31
CA GLN A 105 1.42 15.18 -23.10
C GLN A 105 0.30 14.57 -22.28
N TRP A 106 -0.64 15.41 -21.84
CA TRP A 106 -1.82 14.95 -21.14
C TRP A 106 -3.00 14.84 -22.10
N LYS A 107 -3.55 13.62 -22.20
CA LYS A 107 -4.75 13.37 -23.00
C LYS A 107 -5.98 13.46 -22.11
N ASP A 108 -6.80 14.47 -22.33
CA ASP A 108 -8.10 14.62 -21.67
C ASP A 108 -9.21 14.57 -22.73
N ALA A 109 -9.98 13.47 -22.72
CA ALA A 109 -10.94 13.11 -23.76
C ALA A 109 -10.35 13.21 -25.18
N ASP A 110 -10.67 14.29 -25.90
CA ASP A 110 -10.29 14.56 -27.29
C ASP A 110 -9.16 15.59 -27.43
N ARG A 111 -8.62 16.09 -26.32
CA ARG A 111 -7.59 17.14 -26.31
C ARG A 111 -6.27 16.58 -25.81
N VAL A 112 -5.19 17.02 -26.45
CA VAL A 112 -3.82 16.81 -25.95
C VAL A 112 -3.30 18.15 -25.47
N VAL A 113 -3.12 18.28 -24.16
CA VAL A 113 -2.51 19.45 -23.54
C VAL A 113 -1.04 19.13 -23.30
N LYS A 114 -0.16 20.04 -23.71
CA LYS A 114 1.27 19.94 -23.41
C LYS A 114 1.56 20.77 -22.18
N VAL A 115 2.08 20.15 -21.13
CA VAL A 115 2.54 20.83 -19.93
C VAL A 115 4.05 20.88 -19.95
N ASP A 116 4.59 22.09 -19.92
CA ASP A 116 6.01 22.32 -19.68
C ASP A 116 6.27 22.17 -18.18
N PHE A 117 7.06 21.15 -17.83
CA PHE A 117 7.30 20.81 -16.44
C PHE A 117 8.14 21.87 -15.73
N GLU A 118 9.07 22.53 -16.42
CA GLU A 118 9.88 23.61 -15.83
C GLU A 118 9.02 24.81 -15.45
N ILE A 119 8.04 25.16 -16.30
CA ILE A 119 7.07 26.23 -16.00
C ILE A 119 6.23 25.85 -14.76
N LEU A 120 5.72 24.62 -14.70
CA LEU A 120 4.95 24.12 -13.57
C LEU A 120 5.77 24.21 -12.26
N LEU A 121 7.04 23.80 -12.29
CA LEU A 121 7.93 23.87 -11.14
C LEU A 121 8.19 25.32 -10.70
N SER A 122 8.46 26.22 -11.65
CA SER A 122 8.67 27.64 -11.35
C SER A 122 7.43 28.30 -10.73
N GLU A 123 6.23 27.92 -11.18
CA GLU A 123 4.97 28.37 -10.56
C GLU A 123 4.83 27.84 -9.12
N ILE A 124 5.10 26.55 -8.88
CA ILE A 124 5.07 25.97 -7.54
C ILE A 124 6.06 26.68 -6.61
N GLU A 125 7.31 26.87 -7.05
CA GLU A 125 8.35 27.55 -6.28
C GLU A 125 7.93 28.97 -5.88
N THR A 126 7.50 29.75 -6.85
CA THR A 126 7.04 31.14 -6.63
C THR A 126 5.86 31.15 -5.67
N MET A 127 4.86 30.30 -5.91
CA MET A 127 3.65 30.31 -5.09
C MET A 127 3.91 29.79 -3.67
N PHE A 128 4.78 28.80 -3.51
CA PHE A 128 5.14 28.28 -2.21
C PHE A 128 5.94 29.29 -1.39
N ALA A 129 6.90 29.99 -2.02
CA ALA A 129 7.68 31.05 -1.36
C ALA A 129 6.78 32.15 -0.81
N THR A 130 5.84 32.65 -1.62
CA THR A 130 4.89 33.67 -1.21
C THR A 130 3.92 33.15 -0.14
N TYR A 131 3.44 31.89 -0.23
CA TYR A 131 2.60 31.28 0.82
C TYR A 131 3.32 31.25 2.18
N MET A 132 4.61 30.87 2.18
CA MET A 132 5.40 30.79 3.39
C MET A 132 5.69 32.16 4.00
N ALA A 133 5.77 33.22 3.19
CA ALA A 133 5.94 34.60 3.65
C ALA A 133 4.66 35.23 4.22
N MET A 134 3.47 34.71 3.85
CA MET A 134 2.19 35.19 4.39
C MET A 134 2.06 34.89 5.89
N SER A 135 1.49 35.83 6.62
CA SER A 135 1.00 35.64 7.99
C SER A 135 -0.17 34.66 8.05
N ALA A 136 -0.50 34.17 9.25
CA ALA A 136 -1.59 33.20 9.43
C ALA A 136 -2.97 33.76 8.97
N SER A 137 -3.24 35.05 9.21
CA SER A 137 -4.47 35.72 8.79
C SER A 137 -4.54 35.90 7.27
N GLU A 138 -3.42 36.24 6.63
CA GLU A 138 -3.33 36.33 5.16
C GLU A 138 -3.55 34.96 4.51
N ARG A 139 -2.94 33.90 5.04
CA ARG A 139 -3.19 32.54 4.54
C ARG A 139 -4.66 32.18 4.65
N ALA A 140 -5.29 32.42 5.81
CA ALA A 140 -6.69 32.11 6.04
C ALA A 140 -7.65 32.84 5.07
N SER A 141 -7.30 34.05 4.64
CA SER A 141 -8.12 34.86 3.71
C SER A 141 -7.79 34.64 2.22
N SER A 142 -6.67 33.98 1.91
CA SER A 142 -6.17 33.79 0.54
C SER A 142 -6.71 32.51 -0.14
N GLY A 143 -8.01 32.26 -0.07
CA GLY A 143 -8.62 31.00 -0.54
C GLY A 143 -8.31 30.65 -2.01
N LYS A 144 -8.44 31.62 -2.93
CA LYS A 144 -8.10 31.42 -4.36
C LYS A 144 -6.63 31.04 -4.57
N TYR A 145 -5.75 31.67 -3.81
CA TYR A 145 -4.32 31.42 -3.86
C TYR A 145 -3.99 29.98 -3.42
N GLN A 146 -4.58 29.56 -2.29
CA GLN A 146 -4.43 28.18 -1.82
C GLN A 146 -4.95 27.18 -2.85
N ILE A 147 -6.12 27.41 -3.45
CA ILE A 147 -6.67 26.53 -4.48
C ILE A 147 -5.71 26.35 -5.65
N ARG A 148 -5.09 27.44 -6.14
CA ARG A 148 -4.11 27.36 -7.23
C ARG A 148 -2.86 26.60 -6.80
N LEU A 149 -2.29 26.86 -5.62
CA LEU A 149 -1.12 26.10 -5.13
C LEU A 149 -1.41 24.60 -5.00
N LYS A 150 -2.58 24.25 -4.42
CA LYS A 150 -3.03 22.85 -4.31
C LYS A 150 -3.15 22.19 -5.69
N THR A 151 -3.74 22.90 -6.64
CA THR A 151 -3.90 22.45 -8.03
C THR A 151 -2.55 22.18 -8.68
N LEU A 152 -1.59 23.09 -8.55
CA LEU A 152 -0.24 22.91 -9.11
C LEU A 152 0.44 21.66 -8.55
N ILE A 153 0.38 21.45 -7.23
CA ILE A 153 0.97 20.26 -6.58
C ILE A 153 0.26 18.97 -7.02
N ALA A 154 -1.08 18.99 -7.14
CA ALA A 154 -1.85 17.86 -7.62
C ALA A 154 -1.49 17.46 -9.05
N VAL A 155 -1.33 18.45 -9.93
CA VAL A 155 -0.90 18.27 -11.33
C VAL A 155 0.52 17.75 -11.37
N TRP A 156 1.45 18.34 -10.62
CA TRP A 156 2.82 17.84 -10.50
C TRP A 156 2.86 16.36 -10.11
N GLY A 157 2.09 15.97 -9.10
CA GLY A 157 2.07 14.58 -8.64
C GLY A 157 1.56 13.60 -9.68
N ASN A 158 0.49 13.97 -10.40
CA ASN A 158 -0.08 13.15 -11.47
C ASN A 158 0.84 13.05 -12.70
N LEU A 159 1.37 14.17 -13.18
CA LEU A 159 2.26 14.19 -14.34
C LEU A 159 3.58 13.46 -14.07
N SER A 160 4.15 13.65 -12.88
CA SER A 160 5.37 12.94 -12.47
C SER A 160 5.14 11.44 -12.43
N LEU A 161 4.04 10.99 -11.83
CA LEU A 161 3.71 9.56 -11.75
C LEU A 161 3.46 8.96 -13.13
N ALA A 162 2.66 9.62 -13.97
CA ALA A 162 2.36 9.15 -15.32
C ALA A 162 3.64 9.01 -16.17
N HIS A 163 4.57 9.96 -16.06
CA HIS A 163 5.87 9.87 -16.72
C HIS A 163 6.69 8.69 -16.21
N MET A 164 6.83 8.53 -14.89
CA MET A 164 7.63 7.46 -14.30
C MET A 164 7.03 6.05 -14.45
N GLN A 165 5.74 5.95 -14.75
CA GLN A 165 5.05 4.69 -15.02
C GLN A 165 5.02 4.33 -16.51
N ASN A 166 5.56 5.18 -17.38
CA ASN A 166 5.72 4.85 -18.79
C ASN A 166 6.68 3.65 -18.94
N GLU A 167 6.29 2.67 -19.77
CA GLU A 167 7.05 1.45 -20.04
C GLU A 167 8.51 1.72 -20.46
N ASP A 168 8.77 2.84 -21.13
CA ASP A 168 10.10 3.23 -21.60
C ASP A 168 11.09 3.57 -20.47
N VAL A 169 10.59 4.00 -19.31
CA VAL A 169 11.43 4.51 -18.20
C VAL A 169 11.13 3.86 -16.85
N ILE A 170 10.08 3.05 -16.75
CA ILE A 170 9.59 2.52 -15.46
C ILE A 170 10.65 1.76 -14.67
N GLU A 171 11.53 1.00 -15.33
CA GLU A 171 12.57 0.25 -14.63
C GLU A 171 13.59 1.15 -13.93
N ASP A 172 14.04 2.21 -14.61
CA ASP A 172 14.98 3.18 -14.03
C ASP A 172 14.32 4.10 -13.00
N CYS A 173 13.04 4.40 -13.18
CA CYS A 173 12.33 5.38 -12.36
C CYS A 173 11.49 4.75 -11.25
N ARG A 174 11.54 3.42 -11.11
CA ARG A 174 10.71 2.64 -10.17
C ARG A 174 10.82 3.14 -8.74
N TYR A 175 12.04 3.35 -8.25
CA TYR A 175 12.27 3.84 -6.88
C TYR A 175 11.61 5.20 -6.66
N LEU A 176 11.76 6.12 -7.63
CA LEU A 176 11.18 7.44 -7.57
C LEU A 176 9.64 7.38 -7.65
N SER A 177 9.08 6.55 -8.53
CA SER A 177 7.62 6.36 -8.66
C SER A 177 6.95 5.91 -7.37
N LYS A 178 7.69 5.20 -6.51
CA LYS A 178 7.19 4.68 -5.22
C LYS A 178 7.43 5.63 -4.06
N THR A 179 8.42 6.53 -4.18
CA THR A 179 8.82 7.41 -3.08
C THR A 179 8.44 8.88 -3.28
N PHE A 180 8.03 9.31 -4.49
CA PHE A 180 7.80 10.73 -4.76
C PHE A 180 6.74 11.37 -3.86
N ARG A 181 5.65 10.66 -3.53
CA ARG A 181 4.63 11.17 -2.59
C ARG A 181 5.18 11.34 -1.18
N TYR A 182 6.04 10.42 -0.74
CA TYR A 182 6.71 10.50 0.56
C TYR A 182 7.62 11.73 0.67
N ARG A 183 8.11 12.28 -0.45
CA ARG A 183 8.92 13.51 -0.46
C ARG A 183 8.21 14.70 0.18
N LEU A 184 6.88 14.76 0.12
CA LEU A 184 6.14 15.84 0.77
C LEU A 184 6.18 15.75 2.31
N LEU A 185 6.62 14.63 2.88
CA LEU A 185 6.89 14.45 4.31
C LEU A 185 8.33 14.86 4.70
N TYR A 186 9.13 15.38 3.76
CA TYR A 186 10.48 15.88 4.05
C TYR A 186 10.43 16.99 5.11
N GLY A 187 11.37 16.92 6.06
CA GLY A 187 11.44 17.83 7.21
C GLY A 187 10.46 17.52 8.35
N MET A 188 9.47 16.64 8.18
CA MET A 188 8.58 16.24 9.27
C MET A 188 9.26 15.22 10.19
N SER A 189 9.07 15.35 11.51
CA SER A 189 9.50 14.30 12.45
C SER A 189 8.69 13.02 12.26
N MET A 190 9.24 11.89 12.70
CA MET A 190 8.55 10.60 12.61
C MET A 190 7.23 10.58 13.39
N GLU A 191 7.18 11.27 14.53
CA GLU A 191 5.97 11.42 15.34
C GLU A 191 4.88 12.18 14.57
N LYS A 192 5.22 13.32 13.95
CA LYS A 192 4.27 14.11 13.15
C LYS A 192 3.80 13.33 11.92
N ARG A 193 4.70 12.60 11.26
CA ARG A 193 4.35 11.73 10.12
C ARG A 193 3.34 10.67 10.53
N LYS A 194 3.59 9.97 11.63
CA LYS A 194 2.68 8.95 12.17
C LYS A 194 1.32 9.54 12.55
N GLU A 195 1.32 10.67 13.27
CA GLU A 195 0.08 11.38 13.64
C GLU A 195 -0.75 11.72 12.41
N MET A 196 -0.12 12.28 11.36
CA MET A 196 -0.78 12.60 10.10
C MET A 196 -1.39 11.35 9.45
N MET A 197 -0.60 10.28 9.29
CA MET A 197 -1.08 9.03 8.67
C MET A 197 -2.26 8.42 9.44
N GLU A 198 -2.23 8.45 10.78
CA GLU A 198 -3.35 7.99 11.59
C GLU A 198 -4.58 8.91 11.49
N ASN A 199 -4.38 10.23 11.42
CA ASN A 199 -5.48 11.18 11.21
C ASN A 199 -6.18 10.93 9.87
N VAL A 200 -5.41 10.67 8.81
CA VAL A 200 -5.94 10.29 7.50
C VAL A 200 -6.81 9.04 7.61
N LEU A 201 -6.31 7.97 8.25
CA LEU A 201 -7.07 6.72 8.41
C LEU A 201 -8.35 6.86 9.25
N ARG A 202 -8.39 7.82 10.18
CA ARG A 202 -9.59 8.13 11.00
C ARG A 202 -10.61 8.99 10.26
N GLU A 203 -10.15 9.82 9.32
CA GLU A 203 -11.01 10.68 8.53
C GLU A 203 -11.91 9.83 7.62
N LYS A 204 -13.17 10.23 7.44
CA LYS A 204 -14.04 9.65 6.42
C LYS A 204 -14.18 10.66 5.29
N PRO A 205 -13.46 10.49 4.16
CA PRO A 205 -13.55 11.46 3.08
C PRO A 205 -14.98 11.48 2.53
N SER A 206 -15.49 12.67 2.23
CA SER A 206 -16.85 12.85 1.66
C SER A 206 -16.95 12.40 0.21
N GLN A 207 -15.81 12.27 -0.46
CA GLN A 207 -15.65 11.90 -1.87
C GLN A 207 -14.52 10.88 -2.02
N ARG A 208 -14.47 10.17 -3.15
CA ARG A 208 -13.45 9.13 -3.41
C ARG A 208 -12.13 9.67 -3.91
N ALA A 209 -12.13 10.88 -4.46
CA ALA A 209 -10.97 11.60 -4.93
C ALA A 209 -11.17 13.11 -4.79
N ASP A 210 -10.07 13.84 -4.64
CA ASP A 210 -10.02 15.30 -4.77
C ASP A 210 -9.70 15.66 -6.23
N SER A 211 -10.57 16.44 -6.87
CA SER A 211 -10.42 16.85 -8.26
C SER A 211 -9.84 18.27 -8.37
N TYR A 212 -8.89 18.46 -9.29
CA TYR A 212 -8.21 19.74 -9.54
C TYR A 212 -8.17 20.04 -11.04
N ILE A 213 -8.32 21.31 -11.41
CA ILE A 213 -8.34 21.74 -12.81
C ILE A 213 -7.24 22.79 -13.06
N TYR A 214 -6.32 22.48 -13.98
CA TYR A 214 -5.22 23.36 -14.40
C TYR A 214 -5.23 23.52 -15.91
N ASP A 215 -5.55 24.71 -16.41
CA ASP A 215 -5.47 25.05 -17.84
C ASP A 215 -6.16 24.02 -18.76
N GLY A 216 -7.31 23.50 -18.31
CA GLY A 216 -8.11 22.50 -19.02
C GLY A 216 -7.72 21.05 -18.77
N ILE A 217 -6.73 20.78 -17.92
CA ILE A 217 -6.36 19.45 -17.42
C ILE A 217 -7.13 19.17 -16.14
N SER A 218 -7.92 18.10 -16.12
CA SER A 218 -8.50 17.56 -14.89
C SER A 218 -7.60 16.46 -14.32
N VAL A 219 -7.17 16.61 -13.07
CA VAL A 219 -6.45 15.57 -12.33
C VAL A 219 -7.19 15.20 -11.06
N GLU A 220 -7.12 13.93 -10.68
CA GLU A 220 -7.73 13.41 -9.46
C GLU A 220 -6.66 12.85 -8.53
N ILE A 221 -6.82 13.08 -7.24
CA ILE A 221 -6.01 12.41 -6.20
C ILE A 221 -6.94 11.51 -5.40
N PRO A 222 -6.73 10.18 -5.39
CA PRO A 222 -7.52 9.27 -4.58
C PRO A 222 -7.46 9.64 -3.10
N THR A 223 -8.62 9.79 -2.47
CA THR A 223 -8.77 10.08 -1.03
C THR A 223 -9.26 8.88 -0.24
N SER A 224 -9.69 7.82 -0.94
CA SER A 224 -10.23 6.61 -0.30
C SER A 224 -9.20 6.05 0.68
N ASN A 225 -9.61 5.85 1.93
CA ASN A 225 -8.74 5.22 2.91
C ASN A 225 -8.63 3.72 2.63
N PRO A 226 -7.43 3.14 2.78
CA PRO A 226 -7.28 1.69 2.70
C PRO A 226 -8.13 1.04 3.75
N ALA A 227 -8.82 -0.03 3.41
CA ALA A 227 -9.62 -0.85 4.30
C ALA A 227 -9.15 -2.31 4.24
N VAL A 228 -9.26 -3.00 5.37
CA VAL A 228 -8.71 -4.37 5.53
C VAL A 228 -9.62 -5.40 4.89
N TYR A 229 -9.02 -6.38 4.24
CA TYR A 229 -9.67 -7.65 3.95
C TYR A 229 -9.77 -8.47 5.24
N GLU A 230 -10.95 -8.50 5.85
CA GLU A 230 -11.16 -9.17 7.15
C GLU A 230 -10.84 -10.68 7.08
N GLU A 231 -10.99 -11.30 5.91
CA GLU A 231 -10.58 -12.68 5.63
C GLU A 231 -9.05 -12.85 5.75
N GLN A 232 -8.26 -11.90 5.27
CA GLN A 232 -6.80 -11.89 5.39
C GLN A 232 -6.36 -11.68 6.83
N LYS A 233 -7.02 -10.77 7.55
CA LYS A 233 -6.80 -10.58 8.99
C LYS A 233 -7.08 -11.86 9.78
N ALA A 234 -8.15 -12.57 9.45
CA ALA A 234 -8.45 -13.86 10.04
C ALA A 234 -7.40 -14.95 9.67
N LEU A 235 -6.90 -14.94 8.44
CA LEU A 235 -5.83 -15.83 8.00
C LEU A 235 -4.54 -15.62 8.80
N LEU A 236 -4.13 -14.37 9.03
CA LEU A 236 -2.96 -14.04 9.85
C LEU A 236 -3.06 -14.65 11.26
N ALA A 237 -4.24 -14.56 11.88
CA ALA A 237 -4.48 -15.13 13.21
C ALA A 237 -4.39 -16.67 13.20
N VAL A 238 -4.90 -17.34 12.15
CA VAL A 238 -4.78 -18.79 11.98
C VAL A 238 -3.32 -19.22 11.79
N LEU A 239 -2.55 -18.50 10.97
CA LEU A 239 -1.14 -18.76 10.72
C LEU A 239 -0.31 -18.59 12.01
N LYS A 240 -0.58 -17.54 12.78
CA LYS A 240 0.03 -17.30 14.09
C LYS A 240 -0.28 -18.43 15.08
N LYS A 241 -1.53 -18.92 15.15
CA LYS A 241 -1.90 -20.09 15.97
C LYS A 241 -1.15 -21.36 15.52
N ALA A 242 -0.85 -21.48 14.23
CA ALA A 242 -0.05 -22.55 13.66
C ALA A 242 1.48 -22.32 13.77
N LYS A 243 1.92 -21.28 14.50
CA LYS A 243 3.34 -20.89 14.68
C LYS A 243 4.07 -20.57 13.37
N VAL A 244 3.35 -20.10 12.36
CA VAL A 244 3.93 -19.51 11.14
C VAL A 244 4.15 -18.03 11.41
N ILE A 245 5.36 -17.53 11.11
CA ILE A 245 5.68 -16.11 11.29
C ILE A 245 5.30 -15.34 10.02
N SER A 246 4.44 -14.34 10.17
CA SER A 246 4.01 -13.50 9.05
C SER A 246 4.91 -12.27 8.93
N PHE A 247 5.33 -11.98 7.69
CA PHE A 247 6.10 -10.81 7.28
C PHE A 247 5.33 -10.05 6.20
N VAL A 248 5.55 -8.74 6.14
CA VAL A 248 5.07 -7.89 5.05
C VAL A 248 6.25 -7.45 4.20
N ILE A 249 6.14 -7.61 2.88
CA ILE A 249 7.09 -7.07 1.90
C ILE A 249 6.29 -6.30 0.86
N SER A 250 6.38 -4.97 0.91
CA SER A 250 5.56 -4.06 0.10
C SER A 250 6.44 -3.01 -0.57
N ASP A 251 5.96 -2.48 -1.69
CA ASP A 251 6.65 -1.39 -2.38
C ASP A 251 6.40 0.00 -1.74
N MET A 252 5.49 0.07 -0.77
CA MET A 252 5.19 1.24 0.06
C MET A 252 6.34 1.53 1.05
N ALA A 253 6.51 2.79 1.46
CA ALA A 253 7.51 3.15 2.47
C ALA A 253 7.17 2.54 3.85
N THR A 254 8.18 2.02 4.56
CA THR A 254 8.04 1.34 5.86
C THR A 254 7.16 2.10 6.88
N PRO A 255 7.26 3.44 7.03
CA PRO A 255 6.42 4.17 7.99
C PRO A 255 4.91 4.07 7.75
N TYR A 256 4.49 3.93 6.49
CA TYR A 256 3.08 3.67 6.17
C TYR A 256 2.67 2.25 6.57
N LEU A 257 3.54 1.25 6.33
CA LEU A 257 3.29 -0.14 6.72
C LEU A 257 3.10 -0.27 8.24
N ASP A 258 4.00 0.35 9.02
CA ASP A 258 3.92 0.37 10.47
C ASP A 258 2.61 0.98 10.97
N THR A 259 2.18 2.06 10.31
CA THR A 259 0.92 2.74 10.63
C THR A 259 -0.27 1.83 10.32
N LEU A 260 -0.32 1.19 9.16
CA LEU A 260 -1.40 0.27 8.78
C LEU A 260 -1.49 -0.94 9.71
N ILE A 261 -0.35 -1.58 10.00
CA ILE A 261 -0.28 -2.74 10.91
C ILE A 261 -0.83 -2.36 12.30
N THR A 262 -0.40 -1.21 12.82
CA THR A 262 -0.82 -0.73 14.14
C THR A 262 -2.30 -0.36 14.15
N TYR A 263 -2.74 0.46 13.19
CA TYR A 263 -4.10 0.99 13.13
C TYR A 263 -5.13 -0.14 12.98
N TYR A 264 -4.85 -1.09 12.08
CA TYR A 264 -5.74 -2.22 11.82
C TYR A 264 -5.57 -3.39 12.78
N LYS A 265 -4.59 -3.34 13.69
CA LYS A 265 -4.23 -4.41 14.63
C LYS A 265 -4.02 -5.72 13.87
N LEU A 266 -3.21 -5.66 12.81
CA LEU A 266 -2.81 -6.85 12.08
C LEU A 266 -1.88 -7.67 13.00
N ASP A 267 -2.01 -9.00 12.98
CA ASP A 267 -1.25 -9.92 13.83
C ASP A 267 0.22 -10.08 13.35
N ILE A 268 0.87 -8.97 13.03
CA ILE A 268 2.22 -8.84 12.47
C ILE A 268 2.99 -7.84 13.34
N LEU A 269 4.25 -8.15 13.67
CA LEU A 269 5.11 -7.19 14.35
C LEU A 269 5.61 -6.14 13.35
N SER A 270 5.65 -4.86 13.72
CA SER A 270 6.14 -3.77 12.85
C SER A 270 7.55 -4.04 12.31
N GLU A 271 8.45 -4.60 13.13
CA GLU A 271 9.80 -5.01 12.72
C GLU A 271 9.83 -6.10 11.63
N TYR A 272 8.70 -6.78 11.37
CA TYR A 272 8.55 -7.79 10.31
C TYR A 272 7.93 -7.21 9.03
N ALA A 273 7.76 -5.89 8.95
CA ALA A 273 7.36 -5.18 7.75
C ALA A 273 8.57 -4.53 7.07
N GLN A 274 8.74 -4.82 5.77
CA GLN A 274 9.81 -4.28 4.95
C GLN A 274 9.21 -3.55 3.76
N GLY A 275 9.39 -2.23 3.74
CA GLY A 275 8.93 -1.34 2.67
C GLY A 275 10.06 -0.87 1.75
N THR A 276 9.73 -0.15 0.68
CA THR A 276 10.70 0.63 -0.11
C THR A 276 11.07 1.87 0.69
N PHE A 277 12.17 1.85 1.46
CA PHE A 277 12.53 3.04 2.22
C PHE A 277 13.99 3.20 2.64
N ASP A 278 14.50 4.41 2.41
CA ASP A 278 15.61 5.02 3.13
C ASP A 278 15.37 6.54 3.19
N ASP A 279 15.05 7.06 4.38
CA ASP A 279 14.83 8.50 4.64
C ASP A 279 16.00 9.36 4.14
N LYS A 280 17.23 8.82 4.23
CA LYS A 280 18.45 9.54 3.83
C LYS A 280 18.60 9.59 2.31
N ASN A 281 18.18 8.54 1.61
CA ASN A 281 18.38 8.43 0.17
C ASN A 281 17.16 8.83 -0.65
N MET A 282 16.00 9.07 -0.03
CA MET A 282 14.80 9.52 -0.74
C MET A 282 15.08 10.74 -1.62
N LEU A 283 15.82 11.73 -1.12
CA LEU A 283 16.20 12.91 -1.90
C LEU A 283 17.33 12.63 -2.89
N ALA A 284 18.20 11.66 -2.60
CA ALA A 284 19.29 11.27 -3.50
C ALA A 284 18.82 10.41 -4.67
N VAL A 285 17.59 9.88 -4.62
CA VAL A 285 17.01 9.01 -5.68
C VAL A 285 17.82 7.71 -5.87
N ASP A 286 18.66 7.37 -4.91
CA ASP A 286 19.55 6.21 -4.93
C ASP A 286 19.14 5.24 -3.83
N GLY A 287 18.06 4.50 -4.10
CA GLY A 287 17.47 3.63 -3.09
C GLY A 287 17.00 2.30 -3.64
N TYR A 288 16.78 1.42 -2.69
CA TYR A 288 16.31 0.07 -2.94
C TYR A 288 14.78 0.04 -3.02
N THR A 289 14.24 -0.72 -3.98
CA THR A 289 12.78 -0.90 -4.15
C THR A 289 12.37 -2.34 -3.89
N ASN A 290 11.36 -2.54 -3.04
CA ASN A 290 10.74 -3.84 -2.81
C ASN A 290 9.72 -4.14 -3.90
N TYR A 291 10.19 -4.42 -5.11
CA TYR A 291 9.36 -4.81 -6.25
C TYR A 291 10.03 -5.94 -7.05
N GLY A 292 9.25 -6.95 -7.47
CA GLY A 292 9.74 -8.09 -8.26
C GLY A 292 10.91 -8.79 -7.57
N GLU A 293 12.05 -8.88 -8.25
CA GLU A 293 13.29 -9.46 -7.71
C GLU A 293 13.78 -8.78 -6.43
N GLY A 294 13.45 -7.50 -6.24
CA GLY A 294 13.64 -6.81 -4.97
C GLY A 294 12.96 -7.57 -3.84
N LYS A 295 11.64 -7.75 -3.91
CA LYS A 295 10.87 -8.45 -2.86
C LYS A 295 11.42 -9.85 -2.55
N LYS A 296 11.85 -10.58 -3.58
CA LYS A 296 12.47 -11.90 -3.44
C LYS A 296 13.80 -11.85 -2.69
N ARG A 297 14.67 -10.88 -2.96
CA ARG A 297 15.90 -10.67 -2.20
C ARG A 297 15.60 -10.38 -0.73
N THR A 298 14.68 -9.46 -0.44
CA THR A 298 14.24 -9.16 0.94
C THR A 298 13.69 -10.40 1.64
N MET A 299 12.87 -11.19 0.96
CA MET A 299 12.35 -12.46 1.49
C MET A 299 13.48 -13.43 1.86
N GLN A 300 14.48 -13.59 0.99
CA GLN A 300 15.62 -14.47 1.24
C GLN A 300 16.46 -14.00 2.44
N ASP A 301 16.66 -12.69 2.59
CA ASP A 301 17.36 -12.10 3.73
C ASP A 301 16.58 -12.31 5.04
N ILE A 302 15.26 -12.17 5.02
CA ILE A 302 14.38 -12.50 6.15
C ILE A 302 14.49 -13.99 6.51
N MET A 303 14.39 -14.87 5.52
CA MET A 303 14.47 -16.33 5.74
C MET A 303 15.78 -16.73 6.40
N LYS A 304 16.90 -16.14 5.95
CA LYS A 304 18.23 -16.33 6.54
C LYS A 304 18.27 -15.81 7.98
N THR A 305 17.85 -14.56 8.19
CA THR A 305 17.88 -13.89 9.50
C THR A 305 17.03 -14.61 10.55
N HIS A 306 15.85 -15.06 10.16
CA HIS A 306 14.92 -15.73 11.07
C HIS A 306 15.03 -17.26 11.08
N SER A 307 15.93 -17.83 10.26
CA SER A 307 16.14 -19.28 10.12
C SER A 307 14.81 -20.04 9.89
N CYS A 308 14.05 -19.60 8.88
CA CYS A 308 12.75 -20.18 8.53
C CYS A 308 12.66 -20.56 7.05
N THR A 309 11.65 -21.34 6.71
CA THR A 309 11.33 -21.73 5.33
C THR A 309 10.16 -20.97 4.77
N ALA A 310 10.22 -20.66 3.47
CA ALA A 310 9.11 -20.10 2.73
C ALA A 310 7.95 -21.10 2.70
N PHE A 311 6.86 -20.75 3.37
CA PHE A 311 5.71 -21.64 3.53
C PHE A 311 4.49 -21.14 2.78
N PHE A 312 4.22 -19.84 2.85
CA PHE A 312 3.04 -19.21 2.28
C PHE A 312 3.41 -17.84 1.72
N ALA A 313 2.81 -17.45 0.60
CA ALA A 313 2.88 -16.08 0.11
C ALA A 313 1.53 -15.61 -0.41
N SER A 314 1.22 -14.33 -0.18
CA SER A 314 0.04 -13.66 -0.69
C SER A 314 0.41 -12.36 -1.39
N GLY A 315 -0.14 -12.15 -2.58
CA GLY A 315 0.07 -10.95 -3.39
C GLY A 315 -1.10 -10.70 -4.33
N ASP A 316 -1.03 -9.63 -5.10
CA ASP A 316 -2.11 -9.16 -5.99
C ASP A 316 -1.60 -8.62 -7.32
N SER A 317 -0.29 -8.37 -7.46
CA SER A 317 0.27 -7.73 -8.64
C SER A 317 1.51 -8.45 -9.18
N ILE A 318 1.93 -8.09 -10.39
CA ILE A 318 3.17 -8.62 -11.00
C ILE A 318 4.41 -8.29 -10.16
N GLY A 319 4.36 -7.24 -9.32
CA GLY A 319 5.41 -6.93 -8.36
C GLY A 319 5.64 -8.02 -7.31
N ASP A 320 4.66 -8.92 -7.11
CA ASP A 320 4.74 -10.04 -6.18
C ASP A 320 5.15 -11.35 -6.87
N TYR A 321 5.19 -11.40 -8.20
CA TYR A 321 5.38 -12.64 -8.96
C TYR A 321 6.60 -13.44 -8.48
N GLU A 322 7.74 -12.78 -8.26
CA GLU A 322 8.97 -13.43 -7.84
C GLU A 322 8.91 -14.06 -6.44
N ILE A 323 8.21 -13.44 -5.47
CA ILE A 323 8.04 -14.04 -4.14
C ILE A 323 7.08 -15.22 -4.20
N LEU A 324 6.00 -15.09 -4.98
CA LEU A 324 4.99 -16.13 -5.14
C LEU A 324 5.60 -17.35 -5.84
N GLN A 325 6.31 -17.15 -6.95
CA GLN A 325 7.00 -18.22 -7.69
C GLN A 325 8.03 -18.92 -6.80
N PHE A 326 8.88 -18.16 -6.09
CA PHE A 326 9.88 -18.76 -5.20
C PHE A 326 9.24 -19.59 -4.08
N VAL A 327 8.12 -19.15 -3.49
CA VAL A 327 7.40 -19.95 -2.49
C VAL A 327 6.87 -21.24 -3.11
N LEU A 328 6.34 -21.22 -4.33
CA LEU A 328 5.89 -22.42 -5.04
C LEU A 328 7.02 -23.38 -5.37
N ASP A 329 8.15 -22.88 -5.85
CA ASP A 329 9.34 -23.68 -6.18
C ASP A 329 9.91 -24.39 -4.93
N ASN A 330 9.72 -23.78 -3.75
CA ASN A 330 10.07 -24.38 -2.46
C ASN A 330 8.92 -25.24 -1.87
N GLY A 331 7.96 -25.60 -2.71
CA GLY A 331 6.83 -26.45 -2.38
C GLY A 331 5.84 -25.82 -1.40
N GLY A 332 5.80 -24.49 -1.26
CA GLY A 332 4.89 -23.73 -0.40
C GLY A 332 3.46 -23.60 -0.94
N PHE A 333 2.76 -22.58 -0.49
CA PHE A 333 1.41 -22.22 -0.93
C PHE A 333 1.35 -20.76 -1.37
N VAL A 334 0.63 -20.49 -2.45
CA VAL A 334 0.44 -19.14 -2.98
C VAL A 334 -1.04 -18.80 -3.02
N PHE A 335 -1.34 -17.59 -2.56
CA PHE A 335 -2.65 -16.99 -2.63
C PHE A 335 -2.57 -15.68 -3.42
N VAL A 336 -3.32 -15.58 -4.51
CA VAL A 336 -3.34 -14.39 -5.35
C VAL A 336 -4.70 -13.73 -5.25
N GLN A 337 -4.75 -12.46 -4.84
CA GLN A 337 -5.99 -11.69 -4.89
C GLN A 337 -6.17 -11.13 -6.30
N LYS A 338 -7.32 -11.41 -6.90
CA LYS A 338 -7.70 -10.93 -8.23
C LYS A 338 -8.69 -9.79 -8.09
N GLY A 339 -8.18 -8.57 -8.24
CA GLY A 339 -8.97 -7.34 -8.34
C GLY A 339 -9.47 -7.08 -9.76
N LEU A 340 -9.71 -5.81 -10.09
CA LEU A 340 -10.21 -5.38 -11.40
C LEU A 340 -9.18 -5.56 -12.52
N GLU A 341 -7.91 -5.28 -12.23
CA GLU A 341 -6.78 -5.50 -13.14
C GLU A 341 -6.04 -6.76 -12.70
N PHE A 342 -5.83 -7.70 -13.61
CA PHE A 342 -5.16 -8.97 -13.33
C PHE A 342 -4.19 -9.32 -14.45
N ASP A 343 -2.91 -9.42 -14.11
CA ASP A 343 -1.87 -9.83 -15.04
C ASP A 343 -1.91 -11.36 -15.22
N GLU A 344 -1.99 -11.83 -16.46
CA GLU A 344 -2.05 -13.27 -16.78
C GLU A 344 -0.83 -14.06 -16.30
N LYS A 345 0.33 -13.40 -16.09
CA LYS A 345 1.52 -14.05 -15.51
C LYS A 345 1.26 -14.53 -14.09
N LEU A 346 0.29 -13.96 -13.37
CA LEU A 346 -0.12 -14.41 -12.03
C LEU A 346 -1.04 -15.63 -12.06
N ASN A 347 -1.37 -16.18 -13.24
CA ASN A 347 -2.22 -17.35 -13.35
C ASN A 347 -1.52 -18.67 -12.97
N PHE A 348 -0.21 -18.68 -12.65
CA PHE A 348 0.65 -19.79 -12.16
C PHE A 348 0.43 -21.20 -12.77
N GLY A 349 -0.31 -21.31 -13.89
CA GLY A 349 -0.93 -22.55 -14.33
C GLY A 349 -1.98 -23.08 -13.33
N THR A 350 -3.16 -23.47 -13.80
CA THR A 350 -4.15 -24.21 -12.99
C THR A 350 -3.68 -25.64 -12.61
N GLY A 351 -2.43 -25.99 -12.90
CA GLY A 351 -1.89 -27.36 -12.80
C GLY A 351 -1.73 -27.89 -11.38
N ASN A 352 -1.74 -27.03 -10.36
CA ASN A 352 -1.72 -27.47 -8.96
C ASN A 352 -2.67 -26.64 -8.08
N PRO A 353 -3.99 -26.89 -8.17
CA PRO A 353 -5.00 -26.17 -7.38
C PRO A 353 -4.87 -26.40 -5.87
N GLU A 354 -4.01 -27.33 -5.45
CA GLU A 354 -3.75 -27.60 -4.04
C GLU A 354 -2.67 -26.69 -3.45
N SER A 355 -1.84 -26.06 -4.27
CA SER A 355 -0.75 -25.15 -3.84
C SER A 355 -0.94 -23.71 -4.29
N VAL A 356 -1.82 -23.47 -5.26
CA VAL A 356 -2.15 -22.12 -5.76
C VAL A 356 -3.63 -21.86 -5.57
N ARG A 357 -3.97 -20.68 -5.04
CA ARG A 357 -5.34 -20.17 -5.03
C ARG A 357 -5.40 -18.76 -5.58
N ILE A 358 -6.16 -18.57 -6.65
CA ILE A 358 -6.58 -17.25 -7.13
C ILE A 358 -7.96 -16.96 -6.54
N GLN A 359 -8.09 -15.85 -5.82
CA GLN A 359 -9.31 -15.44 -5.15
C GLN A 359 -9.79 -14.10 -5.70
N GLU A 360 -11.00 -14.09 -6.26
CA GLU A 360 -11.65 -12.84 -6.66
C GLU A 360 -12.05 -12.03 -5.44
N VAL A 361 -11.86 -10.72 -5.52
CA VAL A 361 -12.16 -9.80 -4.42
C VAL A 361 -12.96 -8.59 -4.92
N THR A 362 -13.80 -8.04 -4.06
CA THR A 362 -14.31 -6.67 -4.23
C THR A 362 -13.34 -5.70 -3.58
N VAL A 363 -13.14 -4.53 -4.18
CA VAL A 363 -12.32 -3.46 -3.57
C VAL A 363 -13.18 -2.64 -2.60
N GLN A 364 -14.44 -2.35 -2.93
CA GLN A 364 -15.31 -1.52 -2.08
C GLN A 364 -16.73 -2.09 -1.92
N PRO A 365 -17.11 -2.57 -0.71
CA PRO A 365 -16.24 -2.81 0.45
C PRO A 365 -15.22 -3.93 0.15
N PRO A 366 -14.04 -3.94 0.81
CA PRO A 366 -13.07 -5.00 0.61
C PRO A 366 -13.60 -6.33 1.14
N SER A 367 -13.73 -7.33 0.26
CA SER A 367 -14.16 -8.67 0.65
C SER A 367 -13.79 -9.71 -0.39
N TRP A 368 -13.67 -10.97 0.02
CA TRP A 368 -13.52 -12.08 -0.91
C TRP A 368 -14.88 -12.45 -1.52
N ILE A 369 -14.94 -12.61 -2.84
CA ILE A 369 -16.18 -12.93 -3.56
C ILE A 369 -16.53 -14.41 -3.37
N ASN A 370 -17.80 -14.67 -3.04
CA ASN A 370 -18.39 -16.00 -2.98
C ASN A 370 -18.63 -16.53 -4.41
N LYS A 371 -18.11 -17.72 -4.71
CA LYS A 371 -18.22 -18.30 -6.07
C LYS A 371 -19.66 -18.54 -6.49
N ASP A 372 -20.52 -18.93 -5.55
CA ASP A 372 -21.93 -19.21 -5.82
C ASP A 372 -22.76 -17.94 -6.11
N ALA A 373 -22.28 -16.76 -5.69
CA ALA A 373 -22.97 -15.48 -5.94
C ALA A 373 -22.67 -14.90 -7.34
N SER A 374 -21.58 -15.33 -7.98
CA SER A 374 -21.14 -14.82 -9.29
C SER A 374 -22.01 -15.29 -10.46
N VAL A 375 -22.72 -16.42 -10.30
CA VAL A 375 -23.61 -17.00 -11.31
C VAL A 375 -24.95 -16.25 -11.41
N HIS A 376 -25.30 -15.41 -10.42
CA HIS A 376 -26.61 -14.73 -10.36
C HIS A 376 -26.59 -13.24 -10.71
N LYS A 377 -25.45 -12.68 -11.15
CA LYS A 377 -25.35 -11.28 -11.60
C LYS A 377 -25.10 -11.08 -13.09
N ALA A 378 -25.15 -12.16 -13.88
CA ALA A 378 -25.09 -12.12 -15.34
C ALA A 378 -26.45 -12.50 -15.95
N ILE A 379 -27.51 -11.72 -15.65
CA ILE A 379 -28.77 -11.69 -16.42
C ILE A 379 -29.22 -10.23 -16.51
#